data_AF-A0AAP0P6I3-F1
#
_entry.id   AF-A0AAP0P6I3-F1
#
_cell.length_a   1.000
_cell.length_b   1.000
_cell.length_c   1.000
_cell.angle_alpha   90.00
_cell.angle_beta   90.00
_cell.angle_gamma   90.00
#
_symmetry.space_group_name_H-M   'P 1'
#
loop_
_entity.id
_entity.type
_entity.pdbx_description
1 polymer ?
#
loop_
_entity_poly.entity_id
_entity_poly.type
_entity_poly.pdbx_seq_one_letter_code
_entity_poly.pdbx_strand_id
1 'polypeptide(L)'
;MAGSAWLEFRAVKNAVHCPEKQEGASFKEWLTLPDMGLLVSTAFNVILVNLSHGSASTFLPLRSTPTSSLHNRLIIAMANERNIHWVRVQLRVNAPLPSLYPSWDRYVEDCAKGWRDGFVF
;
A
#
# COMPACT_ATOMS: atom_id res chain seq x y z
N MET A 1 3.51 1.46 -29.43
CA MET A 1 3.71 0.05 -29.10
C MET A 1 3.06 -0.32 -27.75
N ALA A 2 1.75 -0.07 -27.59
CA ALA A 2 1.04 -0.26 -26.30
C ALA A 2 -0.02 -1.39 -26.32
N GLY A 3 -0.14 -2.11 -27.45
CA GLY A 3 -1.24 -3.07 -27.66
C GLY A 3 -1.06 -4.44 -26.99
N SER A 4 0.17 -4.92 -26.79
CA SER A 4 0.43 -6.28 -26.27
C SER A 4 0.23 -6.39 -24.76
N ALA A 5 0.81 -5.48 -23.98
CA ALA A 5 0.73 -5.49 -22.52
C ALA A 5 -0.72 -5.36 -21.99
N TRP A 6 -1.57 -4.63 -22.72
CA TRP A 6 -2.99 -4.47 -22.37
C TRP A 6 -3.81 -5.74 -22.62
N LEU A 7 -3.49 -6.51 -23.67
CA LEU A 7 -4.12 -7.79 -23.95
C LEU A 7 -3.72 -8.86 -22.93
N GLU A 8 -2.45 -8.88 -22.52
CA GLU A 8 -1.94 -9.76 -21.46
C GLU A 8 -2.60 -9.47 -20.10
N PHE A 9 -2.72 -8.19 -19.72
CA PHE A 9 -3.44 -7.80 -18.50
C PHE A 9 -4.90 -8.30 -18.52
N ARG A 10 -5.59 -8.17 -19.66
CA ARG A 10 -6.97 -8.63 -19.81
C ARG A 10 -7.09 -10.15 -19.70
N ALA A 11 -6.15 -10.90 -20.28
CA ALA A 11 -6.11 -12.35 -20.19
C ALA A 11 -5.90 -12.81 -18.73
N VAL A 12 -4.95 -12.20 -18.02
CA VAL A 12 -4.69 -12.49 -16.60
C VAL A 12 -5.90 -12.13 -15.74
N LYS A 13 -6.50 -10.95 -15.93
CA LYS A 13 -7.71 -10.53 -15.20
C LYS A 13 -8.86 -11.52 -15.36
N ASN A 14 -9.08 -12.03 -16.56
CA ASN A 14 -10.14 -13.00 -16.84
C ASN A 14 -9.85 -14.41 -16.28
N ALA A 15 -8.58 -14.73 -16.00
CA ALA A 15 -8.16 -16.01 -15.43
C ALA A 15 -8.16 -16.02 -13.88
N VAL A 16 -8.26 -14.85 -13.23
CA VAL A 16 -8.40 -14.76 -11.78
C VAL A 16 -9.79 -15.26 -11.38
N HIS A 17 -9.85 -16.45 -10.80
CA HIS A 17 -11.05 -16.98 -10.16
C HIS A 17 -11.28 -16.25 -8.84
N CYS A 18 -12.27 -15.36 -8.80
CA CYS A 18 -12.74 -14.73 -7.57
C CYS A 18 -13.82 -15.66 -6.97
N PRO A 19 -13.53 -16.41 -5.89
CA PRO A 19 -14.52 -17.26 -5.27
C PRO A 19 -15.62 -16.37 -4.67
N GLU A 20 -16.86 -16.66 -5.05
CA GLU A 20 -18.09 -15.94 -4.71
C GLU A 20 -18.24 -14.53 -5.34
N LYS A 21 -19.44 -14.27 -5.88
CA LYS A 21 -19.89 -12.93 -6.23
C LYS A 21 -19.98 -12.11 -4.94
N GLN A 22 -18.88 -11.50 -4.52
CA GLN A 22 -19.00 -10.27 -3.75
C GLN A 22 -19.69 -9.27 -4.69
N GLU A 23 -20.84 -8.72 -4.30
CA GLU A 23 -21.28 -7.45 -4.87
C GLU A 23 -20.10 -6.49 -4.67
N GLY A 24 -19.41 -6.18 -5.76
CA GLY A 24 -18.22 -5.34 -5.70
C GLY A 24 -18.60 -4.00 -5.07
N ALA A 25 -17.78 -3.52 -4.15
CA ALA A 25 -17.95 -2.19 -3.56
C ALA A 25 -18.15 -1.16 -4.68
N SER A 26 -19.10 -0.25 -4.52
CA SER A 26 -19.28 0.85 -5.47
C SER A 26 -18.03 1.73 -5.47
N PHE A 27 -17.80 2.50 -6.54
CA PHE A 27 -16.62 3.37 -6.63
C PHE A 27 -16.49 4.36 -5.45
N LYS A 28 -17.61 4.71 -4.80
CA LYS A 28 -17.64 5.58 -3.61
C LYS A 28 -17.12 4.91 -2.34
N GLU A 29 -17.10 3.58 -2.31
CA GLU A 29 -16.68 2.76 -1.18
C GLU A 29 -15.27 2.20 -1.37
N TRP A 30 -14.62 2.52 -2.49
CA TRP A 30 -13.26 2.08 -2.75
C TRP A 30 -12.28 2.79 -1.81
N LEU A 31 -11.29 2.03 -1.36
CA LEU A 31 -10.14 2.58 -0.66
C LEU A 31 -9.45 3.63 -1.54
N THR A 32 -9.19 4.81 -0.96
CA THR A 32 -8.40 5.86 -1.60
C THR A 32 -7.04 6.00 -0.91
N LEU A 33 -5.93 5.84 -1.66
CA LEU A 33 -4.60 6.29 -1.21
C LEU A 33 -4.21 7.55 -1.99
N PRO A 34 -3.53 8.52 -1.35
CA PRO A 34 -2.89 8.42 -0.05
C PRO A 34 -3.80 8.60 1.19
N ASP A 35 -5.03 9.12 1.04
CA ASP A 35 -5.86 9.60 2.15
C ASP A 35 -6.11 8.57 3.27
N MET A 36 -6.38 7.31 2.91
CA MET A 36 -6.65 6.24 3.87
C MET A 36 -5.39 5.47 4.29
N GLY A 37 -4.20 5.87 3.84
CA GLY A 37 -2.96 5.12 4.04
C GLY A 37 -2.58 4.94 5.51
N LEU A 38 -2.76 5.99 6.33
CA LEU A 38 -2.53 5.94 7.77
C LEU A 38 -3.53 5.03 8.51
N LEU A 39 -4.78 4.97 8.02
CA LEU A 39 -5.81 4.11 8.59
C LEU A 39 -5.49 2.64 8.32
N VAL A 40 -5.12 2.31 7.08
CA VAL A 40 -4.73 0.95 6.69
C VAL A 40 -3.46 0.52 7.42
N SER A 41 -2.40 1.33 7.44
CA SER A 41 -1.15 0.98 8.13
C SER A 41 -1.40 0.68 9.62
N THR A 42 -2.23 1.49 10.27
CA THR A 42 -2.55 1.35 11.69
C THR A 42 -3.46 0.15 11.96
N ALA A 43 -4.54 -0.03 11.19
CA ALA A 43 -5.51 -1.10 11.41
C ALA A 43 -4.91 -2.49 11.21
N PHE A 44 -4.01 -2.64 10.24
CA PHE A 44 -3.35 -3.91 9.94
C PHE A 44 -1.98 -4.06 10.60
N ASN A 45 -1.51 -3.02 11.30
CA ASN A 45 -0.20 -2.99 11.93
C ASN A 45 0.96 -3.29 10.96
N VAL A 46 0.95 -2.62 9.81
CA VAL A 46 1.90 -2.83 8.71
C VAL A 46 2.55 -1.54 8.26
N ILE A 47 3.78 -1.65 7.75
CA ILE A 47 4.35 -0.59 6.91
C ILE A 47 3.67 -0.66 5.55
N LEU A 48 2.90 0.37 5.21
CA LEU A 48 2.23 0.50 3.93
C LEU A 48 3.02 1.44 3.02
N VAL A 49 3.41 0.97 1.85
CA VAL A 49 3.98 1.82 0.81
C VAL A 49 2.96 1.97 -0.29
N ASN A 50 2.67 3.21 -0.67
CA ASN A 50 1.90 3.56 -1.86
C ASN A 50 2.86 3.99 -2.97
N LEU A 51 2.79 3.34 -4.12
CA LEU A 51 3.50 3.75 -5.34
C LEU A 51 2.46 4.11 -6.39
N SER A 52 2.48 5.33 -6.92
CA SER A 52 1.52 5.79 -7.91
C SER A 52 2.20 6.62 -9.00
N HIS A 53 1.49 6.89 -10.09
CA HIS A 53 2.02 7.74 -11.15
C HIS A 53 2.26 9.16 -10.62
N GLY A 54 3.53 9.54 -10.46
CA GLY A 54 3.95 10.86 -10.00
C GLY A 54 3.97 11.06 -8.47
N SER A 55 3.63 10.06 -7.67
CA SER A 55 3.80 10.15 -6.22
C SER A 55 4.08 8.80 -5.57
N ALA A 56 4.91 8.80 -4.53
CA ALA A 56 5.21 7.65 -3.71
C ALA A 56 5.23 8.08 -2.25
N SER A 57 4.68 7.27 -1.35
CA SER A 57 4.62 7.59 0.07
C SER A 57 4.65 6.34 0.92
N THR A 58 5.23 6.47 2.11
CA THR A 58 5.17 5.41 3.11
C THR A 58 4.31 5.83 4.29
N PHE A 59 3.51 4.90 4.80
CA PHE A 59 2.64 5.05 5.94
C PHE A 59 3.08 4.05 7.00
N LEU A 60 3.28 4.58 8.21
CA LEU A 60 3.59 3.79 9.39
C LEU A 60 2.35 3.68 10.28
N PRO A 61 2.24 2.64 11.10
CA PRO A 61 1.20 2.56 12.12
C PRO A 61 1.29 3.75 13.08
N LEU A 62 0.14 4.24 13.57
CA LEU A 62 0.06 5.38 14.48
C LEU A 62 0.00 4.97 15.96
N ARG A 63 -0.40 3.73 16.29
CA ARG A 63 -0.84 3.34 17.64
C ARG A 63 -0.36 1.97 18.12
N SER A 64 0.65 1.41 17.48
CA SER A 64 1.17 0.09 17.80
C SER A 64 2.67 0.13 17.97
N THR A 65 3.22 -0.74 18.82
CA THR A 65 4.66 -0.93 18.89
C THR A 65 5.16 -1.72 17.68
N PRO A 66 6.38 -1.42 17.17
CA PRO A 66 7.02 -2.23 16.15
C PRO A 66 7.19 -3.66 16.64
N THR A 67 6.70 -4.61 15.87
CA THR A 67 6.99 -6.02 16.10
C THR A 67 8.39 -6.34 15.57
N SER A 68 9.15 -7.17 16.29
CA SER A 68 10.50 -7.59 15.90
C SER A 68 10.58 -8.32 14.55
N SER A 69 9.44 -8.82 14.03
CA SER A 69 9.37 -9.42 12.71
C SER A 69 9.19 -8.38 11.60
N LEU A 70 10.20 -8.25 10.74
CA LEU A 70 10.14 -7.50 9.46
C LEU A 70 9.09 -8.01 8.47
N HIS A 71 8.38 -9.10 8.80
CA HIS A 71 7.32 -9.71 8.00
C HIS A 71 6.04 -8.85 7.88
N ASN A 72 5.88 -7.80 8.71
CA ASN A 72 4.69 -6.94 8.71
C ASN A 72 4.82 -5.76 7.71
N ARG A 73 5.26 -6.04 6.48
CA ARG A 73 5.34 -5.06 5.39
C ARG A 73 4.29 -5.40 4.34
N LEU A 74 3.25 -4.56 4.24
CA LEU A 74 2.24 -4.66 3.20
C LEU A 74 2.50 -3.57 2.17
N ILE A 75 3.06 -3.93 1.02
CA ILE A 75 3.47 -2.97 0.00
C ILE A 75 2.43 -3.02 -1.12
N ILE A 76 1.77 -1.90 -1.39
CA ILE A 76 0.70 -1.80 -2.38
C ILE A 76 1.10 -0.76 -3.43
N ALA A 77 1.30 -1.21 -4.66
CA ALA A 77 1.53 -0.31 -5.78
C ALA A 77 0.21 -0.09 -6.54
N MET A 78 -0.07 1.14 -6.92
CA MET A 78 -0.98 1.44 -8.01
C MET A 78 -0.25 1.27 -9.33
N ALA A 79 -0.82 0.42 -10.18
CA ALA A 79 -0.37 0.26 -11.55
C ALA A 79 -1.55 0.54 -12.50
N ASN A 80 -1.81 1.81 -12.80
CA ASN A 80 -2.40 2.26 -14.08
C ASN A 80 -2.55 3.79 -14.14
N GLU A 81 -2.70 4.30 -15.36
CA GLU A 81 -2.88 5.72 -15.69
C GLU A 81 -4.20 6.33 -15.17
N ARG A 82 -5.09 5.55 -14.54
CA ARG A 82 -6.42 5.99 -14.10
C ARG A 82 -6.70 5.76 -12.60
N ASN A 83 -5.73 5.30 -11.82
CA ASN A 83 -5.87 4.99 -10.39
C ASN A 83 -7.05 4.06 -10.04
N ILE A 84 -7.38 3.11 -10.92
CA ILE A 84 -8.54 2.21 -10.74
C ILE A 84 -8.16 0.81 -10.25
N HIS A 85 -6.88 0.54 -10.02
CA HIS A 85 -6.43 -0.79 -9.64
C HIS A 85 -5.21 -0.75 -8.70
N TRP A 86 -5.31 -1.55 -7.65
CA TRP A 86 -4.25 -1.79 -6.67
C TRP A 86 -3.67 -3.17 -6.92
N VAL A 87 -2.35 -3.25 -7.00
CA VAL A 87 -1.62 -4.51 -7.02
C VAL A 87 -0.75 -4.60 -5.78
N ARG A 88 -0.76 -5.77 -5.13
CA ARG A 88 0.23 -6.05 -4.10
C ARG A 88 1.58 -6.27 -4.80
N VAL A 89 2.61 -5.61 -4.32
CA VAL A 89 3.98 -5.83 -4.79
C VAL A 89 4.86 -6.20 -3.60
N GLN A 90 6.05 -6.70 -3.88
CA GLN A 90 7.05 -6.98 -2.87
C GLN A 90 8.31 -6.22 -3.23
N LEU A 91 8.79 -5.37 -2.32
CA LEU A 91 10.09 -4.74 -2.47
C LEU A 91 11.19 -5.78 -2.19
N ARG A 92 12.30 -5.64 -2.91
CA ARG A 92 13.51 -6.40 -2.60
C ARG A 92 14.01 -6.01 -1.21
N VAL A 93 14.73 -6.93 -0.58
CA VAL A 93 15.48 -6.63 0.65
C VAL A 93 16.38 -5.42 0.38
N ASN A 94 16.42 -4.47 1.31
CA ASN A 94 17.18 -3.21 1.23
C ASN A 94 16.77 -2.25 0.11
N ALA A 95 15.61 -2.45 -0.53
CA ALA A 95 15.08 -1.45 -1.46
C ALA A 95 14.75 -0.15 -0.70
N PRO A 96 14.99 1.04 -1.31
CA PRO A 96 14.69 2.29 -0.65
C PRO A 96 13.18 2.47 -0.49
N LEU A 97 12.75 2.93 0.69
CA LEU A 97 11.37 3.31 0.93
C LEU A 97 11.15 4.77 0.50
N PRO A 98 9.97 5.11 -0.07
CA PRO A 98 9.57 6.49 -0.30
C PRO A 98 9.49 7.30 1.00
N SER A 99 9.41 8.63 0.86
CA SER A 99 9.24 9.54 1.99
C SER A 99 8.03 9.17 2.84
N LEU A 100 8.20 9.31 4.16
CA LEU A 100 7.12 9.16 5.13
C LEU A 100 6.01 10.19 4.84
N TYR A 101 4.76 9.76 4.95
CA TYR A 101 3.61 10.62 4.74
C TYR A 101 3.62 11.77 5.78
N PRO A 102 3.55 13.05 5.38
CA PRO A 102 3.83 14.19 6.25
C PRO A 102 2.99 14.25 7.53
N SER A 103 1.75 13.76 7.47
CA SER A 103 0.84 13.78 8.62
C SER A 103 1.15 12.74 9.69
N TRP A 104 2.04 11.77 9.44
CA TRP A 104 2.35 10.74 10.44
C TRP A 104 2.90 11.35 11.73
N ASP A 105 3.86 12.28 11.61
CA ASP A 105 4.50 12.94 12.77
C ASP A 105 3.52 13.72 13.64
N ARG A 106 2.39 14.14 13.06
CA ARG A 106 1.35 14.88 13.77
C ARG A 106 0.44 13.97 14.61
N TYR A 107 0.24 12.73 14.19
CA TYR A 107 -0.78 11.84 14.75
C TYR A 107 -0.22 10.60 15.45
N VAL A 108 1.09 10.38 15.38
CA VAL A 108 1.75 9.22 16.01
C VAL A 108 1.67 9.27 17.53
N GLU A 109 1.36 8.14 18.15
CA GLU A 109 1.42 7.95 19.60
C GLU A 109 2.81 7.48 20.05
N ASP A 110 3.16 7.71 21.32
CA ASP A 110 4.51 7.40 21.84
C ASP A 110 4.92 5.94 21.61
N CYS A 111 3.99 5.00 21.74
CA CYS A 111 4.24 3.58 21.51
C CYS A 111 4.66 3.26 20.06
N ALA A 112 4.26 4.09 19.10
CA ALA A 112 4.48 3.89 17.67
C ALA A 112 5.71 4.62 17.13
N LYS A 113 6.37 5.46 17.94
CA LYS A 113 7.58 6.19 17.51
C LYS A 113 8.70 5.26 17.03
N GLY A 114 8.82 4.07 17.63
CA GLY A 114 9.81 3.07 17.23
C GLY A 114 9.66 2.57 15.78
N TRP A 115 8.51 2.79 15.12
CA TRP A 115 8.35 2.43 13.71
C TRP A 115 9.26 3.25 12.80
N ARG A 116 9.63 4.45 13.25
CA ARG A 116 10.59 5.33 12.56
C ARG A 116 12.03 4.83 12.71
N ASP A 117 12.35 4.12 13.79
CA ASP A 117 13.69 3.57 14.04
C ASP A 117 13.91 2.27 13.25
N GLY A 118 12.86 1.47 13.06
CA GLY A 118 12.86 0.34 12.10
C GLY A 118 12.86 0.77 10.62
N PHE A 119 12.87 2.08 10.37
CA PHE A 119 12.84 2.74 9.07
C PHE A 119 14.22 3.17 8.57
N VAL A 120 15.29 2.84 9.32
CA VAL A 120 16.66 3.18 8.97
C VAL A 120 17.18 2.18 7.92
N PHE A 121 17.76 2.72 6.85
CA PHE A 121 18.32 2.01 5.69
C PHE A 121 19.50 1.11 6.04
#